data_AF-A0A3B5BBD2-F1
#
_entry.id   AF-A0A3B5BBD2-F1
#
_cell.length_a   1.000
_cell.length_b   1.000
_cell.length_c   1.000
_cell.angle_alpha   90.00
_cell.angle_beta   90.00
_cell.angle_gamma   90.00
#
_symmetry.space_group_name_H-M   'P 1'
#
loop_
_entity.id
_entity.type
_entity.pdbx_description
1 polymer ?
#
loop_
_entity_poly.entity_id
_entity_poly.type
_entity_poly.pdbx_seq_one_letter_code
_entity_poly.pdbx_strand_id
1 'polypeptide(L)'
;MLVIIPSGESRFCSQELLNGALQSGEVDIYPQGKEGRAVRVYCDMETDGGGWTVFQRRMNGKTDFYRTWSEYSAGFGNLSEEFWLGNELLHNLTSVGPVSLRVDMRSGNDTAYAHYANFSIDSEERQYTLIVSGYTGTAGDSMKYHNGRPFSSRDKDPDPLGIHCARAYMGGWWYKNCYKTNLNGLYGSSSNNQVISREQLIASVSC
;
A
#
# COMPACT_ATOMS: atom_id res chain seq x y z
N MET A 1 21.92 -14.87 -19.09
CA MET A 1 21.90 -15.95 -18.08
C MET A 1 20.81 -15.57 -17.09
N LEU A 2 19.66 -16.26 -17.10
CA LEU A 2 18.63 -16.06 -16.08
C LEU A 2 19.18 -16.61 -14.77
N VAL A 3 19.42 -15.74 -13.79
CA VAL A 3 19.79 -16.16 -12.44
C VAL A 3 18.48 -16.58 -11.77
N ILE A 4 18.22 -17.89 -11.74
CA ILE A 4 17.14 -18.45 -10.93
C ILE A 4 17.60 -18.28 -9.47
N ILE A 5 16.97 -17.37 -8.73
CA ILE A 5 17.23 -17.23 -7.30
C ILE A 5 16.48 -18.35 -6.60
N PRO A 6 17.13 -19.19 -5.76
CA PRO A 6 16.45 -20.29 -5.08
C PRO A 6 15.24 -19.80 -4.27
N SER A 7 14.15 -20.58 -4.28
CA SER A 7 13.00 -20.39 -3.39
C SER A 7 13.51 -20.30 -1.94
N GLY A 8 13.39 -19.14 -1.29
CA GLY A 8 14.01 -18.87 0.02
C GLY A 8 14.89 -17.62 0.10
N GLU A 9 15.13 -16.94 -1.03
CA GLU A 9 15.95 -15.71 -1.08
C GLU A 9 15.20 -14.51 -1.71
N SER A 10 14.01 -14.74 -2.24
CA SER A 10 13.21 -13.71 -2.93
C SER A 10 12.74 -12.63 -1.97
N ARG A 11 13.21 -11.40 -2.20
CA ARG A 11 12.85 -10.24 -1.39
C ARG A 11 11.51 -9.62 -1.78
N PHE A 12 11.06 -9.86 -3.01
CA PHE A 12 9.89 -9.25 -3.63
C PHE A 12 9.14 -10.26 -4.50
N CYS A 13 7.88 -9.97 -4.78
CA CYS A 13 7.07 -10.74 -5.72
C CYS A 13 7.66 -10.75 -7.14
N SER A 14 8.37 -9.70 -7.55
CA SER A 14 9.04 -9.65 -8.87
C SER A 14 10.09 -10.76 -9.02
N GLN A 15 10.78 -11.14 -7.94
CA GLN A 15 11.71 -12.26 -7.97
C GLN A 15 11.00 -13.62 -8.05
N GLU A 16 9.88 -13.78 -7.33
CA GLU A 16 9.05 -14.99 -7.43
C GLU A 16 8.50 -15.18 -8.86
N LEU A 17 8.09 -14.09 -9.52
CA LEU A 17 7.69 -14.12 -10.93
C LEU A 17 8.82 -14.64 -11.83
N LEU A 18 10.05 -14.13 -11.66
CA LEU A 18 11.23 -14.57 -12.41
C LEU A 18 11.58 -16.04 -12.13
N ASN A 19 11.23 -16.54 -10.95
CA ASN A 19 11.40 -17.94 -10.57
C ASN A 19 10.27 -18.85 -11.11
N GLY A 20 9.30 -18.29 -11.83
CA GLY A 20 8.23 -19.04 -12.51
C GLY A 20 6.89 -19.07 -11.76
N ALA A 21 6.71 -18.29 -10.70
CA ALA A 21 5.41 -18.12 -10.05
C ALA A 21 4.51 -17.20 -10.90
N LEU A 22 3.62 -17.80 -11.70
CA LEU A 22 2.78 -17.07 -12.66
C LEU A 22 1.33 -16.82 -12.18
N GLN A 23 0.95 -17.36 -11.02
CA GLN A 23 -0.40 -17.22 -10.48
C GLN A 23 -0.40 -16.28 -9.27
N SER A 24 -1.37 -15.37 -9.24
CA SER A 24 -1.58 -14.48 -8.10
C SER A 24 -1.97 -15.26 -6.85
N GLY A 25 -1.41 -14.89 -5.69
CA GLY A 25 -1.66 -15.64 -4.46
C GLY A 25 -0.75 -15.24 -3.30
N GLU A 26 -0.97 -15.89 -2.16
CA GLU A 26 -0.13 -15.71 -0.98
C GLU A 26 1.18 -16.48 -1.11
N VAL A 27 2.31 -15.81 -0.87
CA VAL A 27 3.65 -16.41 -0.87
C VAL A 27 4.48 -15.86 0.27
N ASP A 28 5.53 -16.59 0.64
CA ASP A 28 6.51 -16.14 1.63
C ASP A 28 7.69 -15.47 0.91
N ILE A 29 7.97 -14.21 1.26
CA ILE A 29 9.15 -13.46 0.83
C ILE A 29 10.11 -13.24 1.99
N TYR A 30 11.35 -12.89 1.68
CA TYR A 30 12.43 -12.69 2.65
C TYR A 30 13.01 -11.27 2.48
N PRO A 31 12.33 -10.22 2.96
CA PRO A 31 12.75 -8.83 2.71
C PRO A 31 14.19 -8.52 3.17
N GLN A 32 14.63 -9.18 4.25
CA GLN A 32 15.98 -9.06 4.82
C GLN A 32 16.98 -10.09 4.23
N GLY A 33 16.59 -10.83 3.20
CA GLY A 33 17.39 -11.92 2.61
C GLY A 33 17.24 -13.25 3.34
N LYS A 34 18.03 -14.25 2.91
CA LYS A 34 17.92 -15.66 3.31
C LYS A 34 17.91 -15.93 4.82
N GLU A 35 18.73 -15.18 5.55
CA GLU A 35 18.85 -15.32 7.02
C GLU A 35 17.78 -14.52 7.77
N GLY A 36 17.02 -13.69 7.04
CA GLY A 36 15.91 -12.93 7.56
C GLY A 36 14.66 -13.79 7.79
N ARG A 37 13.71 -13.22 8.52
CA ARG A 37 12.41 -13.86 8.74
C ARG A 37 11.57 -13.83 7.46
N ALA A 38 10.99 -14.98 7.14
CA ALA A 38 9.97 -15.08 6.10
C ALA A 38 8.73 -14.26 6.46
N VAL A 39 8.20 -13.53 5.48
CA VAL A 39 6.99 -12.73 5.62
C VAL A 39 6.00 -13.13 4.54
N ARG A 40 4.78 -13.44 4.96
CA ARG A 40 3.69 -13.79 4.04
C ARG A 40 3.10 -12.52 3.43
N VAL A 41 3.00 -12.49 2.11
CA VAL A 41 2.44 -11.39 1.33
C VAL A 41 1.52 -11.92 0.23
N TYR A 42 0.67 -11.05 -0.32
CA TYR A 42 -0.07 -11.37 -1.54
C TYR A 42 0.68 -10.82 -2.75
N CYS A 43 1.02 -11.69 -3.70
CA CYS A 43 1.59 -11.31 -4.98
C CYS A 43 0.51 -11.27 -6.06
N ASP A 44 0.45 -10.17 -6.78
CA ASP A 44 -0.25 -10.08 -8.06
C ASP A 44 0.76 -10.36 -9.19
N MET A 45 0.59 -11.51 -9.84
CA MET A 45 1.48 -12.01 -10.89
C MET A 45 0.91 -11.79 -12.30
N GLU A 46 -0.24 -11.13 -12.41
CA GLU A 46 -1.02 -11.08 -13.65
C GLU A 46 -1.20 -9.65 -14.15
N THR A 47 -1.41 -8.68 -13.24
CA THR A 47 -1.63 -7.29 -13.60
C THR A 47 -0.36 -6.64 -14.12
N ASP A 48 -0.43 -6.04 -15.32
CA ASP A 48 0.63 -5.19 -15.87
C ASP A 48 2.02 -5.85 -15.89
N GLY A 49 2.07 -7.14 -16.24
CA GLY A 49 3.30 -7.92 -16.28
C GLY A 49 3.65 -8.64 -14.98
N GLY A 50 2.90 -8.41 -13.90
CA GLY A 50 3.02 -9.15 -12.64
C GLY A 50 4.21 -8.75 -11.77
N GLY A 51 4.44 -9.52 -10.71
CA GLY A 51 5.54 -9.29 -9.77
C GLY A 51 5.23 -8.23 -8.72
N TRP A 52 3.97 -7.88 -8.54
CA TRP A 52 3.53 -6.84 -7.63
C TRP A 52 3.30 -7.39 -6.22
N THR A 53 3.95 -6.79 -5.22
CA THR A 53 3.65 -7.04 -3.81
C THR A 53 2.51 -6.15 -3.37
N VAL A 54 1.32 -6.72 -3.14
CA VAL A 54 0.15 -5.97 -2.68
C VAL A 54 0.35 -5.60 -1.21
N PHE A 55 0.27 -4.31 -0.90
CA PHE A 55 0.40 -3.82 0.48
C PHE A 55 -0.92 -3.29 1.06
N GLN A 56 -1.92 -3.03 0.22
CA GLN A 56 -3.26 -2.64 0.66
C GLN A 56 -4.31 -3.21 -0.28
N ARG A 57 -5.41 -3.72 0.28
CA ARG A 57 -6.59 -4.10 -0.50
C ARG A 57 -7.90 -3.73 0.19
N ARG A 58 -8.81 -3.08 -0.55
CA ARG A 58 -10.22 -2.84 -0.20
C ARG A 58 -11.12 -3.54 -1.22
N MET A 59 -12.18 -4.20 -0.79
CA MET A 59 -13.09 -4.93 -1.68
C MET A 59 -14.50 -5.16 -1.13
N ASN A 60 -14.68 -5.22 0.20
CA ASN A 60 -15.95 -5.65 0.79
C ASN A 60 -16.35 -4.92 2.07
N GLY A 61 -15.45 -4.14 2.67
CA GLY A 61 -15.69 -3.35 3.88
C GLY A 61 -15.78 -4.16 5.17
N LYS A 62 -15.32 -5.42 5.17
CA LYS A 62 -15.34 -6.26 6.38
C LYS A 62 -14.19 -5.94 7.34
N THR A 63 -13.07 -5.44 6.84
CA THR A 63 -11.94 -5.06 7.69
C THR A 63 -12.09 -3.61 8.11
N ASP A 64 -12.03 -3.34 9.42
CA ASP A 64 -11.96 -1.98 9.96
C ASP A 64 -10.57 -1.37 9.69
N PHE A 65 -10.52 -0.25 8.98
CA PHE A 65 -9.30 0.54 8.73
C PHE A 65 -9.19 1.77 9.64
N TYR A 66 -10.19 2.08 10.46
CA TYR A 66 -9.97 3.03 11.54
C TYR A 66 -9.14 2.33 12.59
N ARG A 67 -7.81 2.49 12.54
CA ARG A 67 -6.81 1.74 13.33
C ARG A 67 -5.80 2.66 14.01
N THR A 68 -5.18 2.14 15.07
CA THR A 68 -4.13 2.84 15.83
C THR A 68 -2.80 2.87 15.07
N TRP A 69 -1.85 3.69 15.53
CA TRP A 69 -0.51 3.78 14.96
C TRP A 69 0.20 2.43 14.99
N SER A 70 0.15 1.75 16.13
CA SER A 70 0.78 0.44 16.33
C SER A 70 0.20 -0.60 15.37
N GLU A 71 -1.13 -0.63 15.18
CA GLU A 71 -1.77 -1.52 14.22
C GLU A 71 -1.36 -1.20 12.76
N TYR A 72 -1.31 0.08 12.37
CA TYR A 72 -0.82 0.48 11.04
C TYR A 72 0.67 0.18 10.83
N SER A 73 1.47 0.27 11.88
CA SER A 73 2.89 -0.07 11.88
C SER A 73 3.09 -1.57 11.62
N ALA A 74 2.39 -2.41 12.40
CA ALA A 74 2.49 -3.87 12.35
C ALA A 74 1.76 -4.51 11.15
N GLY A 75 0.69 -3.89 10.66
CA GLY A 75 -0.22 -4.47 9.67
C GLY A 75 -1.44 -5.16 10.30
N PHE A 76 -2.50 -5.30 9.50
CA PHE A 76 -3.77 -5.90 9.93
C PHE A 76 -4.59 -6.41 8.74
N GLY A 77 -5.58 -7.25 9.02
CA GLY A 77 -6.53 -7.76 8.05
C GLY A 77 -6.20 -9.17 7.56
N ASN A 78 -6.73 -9.53 6.39
CA ASN A 78 -6.58 -10.85 5.80
C ASN A 78 -6.04 -10.72 4.37
N LEU A 79 -4.91 -11.35 4.08
CA LEU A 79 -4.24 -11.34 2.78
C LEU A 79 -5.06 -11.95 1.64
N SER A 80 -6.08 -12.73 1.94
CA SER A 80 -7.08 -13.26 1.00
C SER A 80 -8.34 -12.37 0.88
N GLU A 81 -8.50 -11.36 1.75
CA GLU A 81 -9.60 -10.38 1.71
C GLU A 81 -9.05 -8.94 1.78
N GLU A 82 -9.41 -8.15 2.78
CA GLU A 82 -8.94 -6.77 2.97
C GLU A 82 -7.86 -6.67 4.03
N PHE A 83 -6.79 -5.94 3.73
CA PHE A 83 -5.65 -5.79 4.62
C PHE A 83 -4.86 -4.51 4.39
N TRP A 84 -4.06 -4.16 5.40
CA TRP A 84 -2.92 -3.25 5.33
C TRP A 84 -1.68 -4.03 5.75
N LEU A 85 -0.65 -4.05 4.91
CA LEU A 85 0.52 -4.90 5.11
C LEU A 85 1.39 -4.50 6.31
N GLY A 86 1.35 -3.21 6.69
CA GLY A 86 2.14 -2.65 7.78
C GLY A 86 3.18 -1.66 7.27
N ASN A 87 3.27 -0.50 7.94
CA ASN A 87 4.20 0.55 7.56
C ASN A 87 5.65 0.12 7.76
N GLU A 88 5.94 -0.67 8.80
CA GLU A 88 7.31 -1.13 9.05
C GLU A 88 7.81 -2.04 7.91
N LEU A 89 6.96 -2.96 7.46
CA LEU A 89 7.30 -3.82 6.34
C LEU A 89 7.38 -3.03 5.02
N LEU A 90 6.46 -2.10 4.79
CA LEU A 90 6.47 -1.26 3.59
C LEU A 90 7.70 -0.33 3.54
N HIS A 91 8.16 0.18 4.68
CA HIS A 91 9.43 0.89 4.78
C HIS A 91 10.60 -0.02 4.38
N ASN A 92 10.69 -1.21 4.97
CA ASN A 92 11.74 -2.18 4.67
C ASN A 92 11.76 -2.60 3.18
N LEU A 93 10.59 -2.74 2.55
CA LEU A 93 10.50 -3.05 1.12
C LEU A 93 10.95 -1.88 0.23
N THR A 94 10.69 -0.63 0.64
CA THR A 94 10.97 0.56 -0.16
C THR A 94 12.32 1.22 0.13
N SER A 95 13.05 0.78 1.16
CA SER A 95 14.36 1.32 1.54
C SER A 95 15.55 0.66 0.82
N VAL A 96 15.34 -0.49 0.18
CA VAL A 96 16.40 -1.29 -0.44
C VAL A 96 16.82 -0.75 -1.82
N GLY A 97 15.95 -0.02 -2.50
CA GLY A 97 16.21 0.51 -3.83
C GLY A 97 15.00 1.25 -4.41
N PRO A 98 15.06 1.67 -5.68
CA PRO A 98 13.92 2.26 -6.37
C PRO A 98 12.75 1.28 -6.40
N VAL A 99 11.57 1.75 -5.99
CA VAL A 99 10.34 0.97 -5.99
C VAL A 99 9.24 1.79 -6.64
N SER A 100 8.47 1.15 -7.52
CA SER A 100 7.29 1.75 -8.14
C SER A 100 6.03 1.41 -7.34
N LEU A 101 5.08 2.34 -7.32
CA LEU A 101 3.74 2.14 -6.74
C LEU A 101 2.72 2.06 -7.87
N ARG A 102 1.83 1.08 -7.80
CA ARG A 102 0.63 0.99 -8.63
C ARG A 102 -0.61 0.95 -7.74
N VAL A 103 -1.60 1.76 -8.08
CA VAL A 103 -2.93 1.78 -7.43
C VAL A 103 -3.97 1.49 -8.50
N ASP A 104 -4.62 0.34 -8.40
CA ASP A 104 -5.73 -0.06 -9.26
C ASP A 104 -7.06 0.20 -8.53
N MET A 105 -8.00 0.83 -9.23
CA MET A 105 -9.32 1.19 -8.74
C MET A 105 -10.38 0.67 -9.70
N ARG A 106 -11.47 0.12 -9.15
CA ARG A 106 -12.61 -0.34 -9.93
C ARG A 106 -13.92 0.03 -9.26
N SER A 107 -14.77 0.77 -9.96
CA SER A 107 -16.15 1.07 -9.54
C SER A 107 -17.12 0.51 -10.56
N GLY A 108 -17.82 -0.58 -10.21
CA GLY A 108 -18.66 -1.30 -11.16
C GLY A 108 -17.86 -1.84 -12.36
N ASN A 109 -18.13 -1.30 -13.55
CA ASN A 109 -17.42 -1.64 -14.79
C ASN A 109 -16.28 -0.67 -15.12
N ASP A 110 -16.22 0.47 -14.44
CA ASP A 110 -15.18 1.47 -14.68
C ASP A 110 -13.91 1.07 -13.93
N THR A 111 -12.78 1.16 -14.62
CA THR A 111 -11.46 0.91 -14.05
C THR A 111 -10.55 2.10 -14.30
N ALA A 112 -9.70 2.38 -13.32
CA ALA A 112 -8.67 3.40 -13.42
C ALA A 112 -7.43 2.96 -12.65
N TYR A 113 -6.27 3.47 -13.04
CA TYR A 113 -5.03 3.20 -12.32
C TYR A 113 -4.18 4.47 -12.17
N ALA A 114 -3.36 4.48 -11.13
CA ALA A 114 -2.30 5.45 -10.92
C ALA A 114 -0.99 4.69 -10.72
N HIS A 115 0.04 5.05 -11.46
CA HIS A 115 1.38 4.49 -11.35
C HIS A 115 2.37 5.61 -11.01
N TYR A 116 3.29 5.33 -10.09
CA TYR A 116 4.34 6.26 -9.67
C TYR A 116 5.69 5.54 -9.77
N ALA A 117 6.59 6.07 -10.58
CA ALA A 117 7.91 5.47 -10.83
C ALA A 117 8.83 5.47 -9.60
N ASN A 118 8.56 6.31 -8.59
CA ASN A 118 9.32 6.33 -7.36
C ASN A 118 8.36 6.48 -6.17
N PHE A 119 8.37 5.49 -5.29
CA PHE A 119 7.58 5.41 -4.08
C PHE A 119 8.45 4.87 -2.94
N SER A 120 8.47 5.60 -1.83
CA SER A 120 9.01 5.08 -0.58
C SER A 120 8.32 5.72 0.61
N ILE A 121 8.45 5.07 1.76
CA ILE A 121 8.08 5.67 3.04
C ILE A 121 9.29 5.65 3.96
N ASP A 122 9.45 6.68 4.77
CA ASP A 122 10.59 6.80 5.67
C ASP A 122 10.43 5.88 6.91
N SER A 123 11.41 5.86 7.81
CA SER A 123 11.38 5.03 9.02
C SER A 123 10.32 5.50 10.03
N GLU A 124 10.08 4.72 11.08
CA GLU A 124 9.16 5.10 12.16
C GLU A 124 9.61 6.39 12.87
N GLU A 125 10.92 6.60 13.07
CA GLU A 125 11.48 7.83 13.67
C GLU A 125 11.13 9.06 12.83
N ARG A 126 11.08 8.87 11.51
CA ARG A 126 10.67 9.87 10.52
C ARG A 126 9.20 9.74 10.14
N GLN A 127 8.41 9.08 10.99
CA GLN A 127 6.97 9.05 10.98
C GLN A 127 6.38 8.48 9.68
N TYR A 128 7.07 7.52 9.08
CA TYR A 128 6.65 6.88 7.83
C TYR A 128 6.34 7.89 6.72
N THR A 129 7.12 8.96 6.62
CA THR A 129 6.86 10.08 5.68
C THR A 129 6.87 9.59 4.23
N LEU A 130 5.83 9.97 3.47
CA LEU A 130 5.66 9.56 2.08
C LEU A 130 6.61 10.31 1.14
N ILE A 131 7.25 9.57 0.25
CA ILE A 131 7.95 10.10 -0.92
C ILE A 131 7.33 9.47 -2.15
N VAL A 132 6.80 10.29 -3.05
CA VAL A 132 6.14 9.82 -4.28
C VAL A 132 6.37 10.76 -5.46
N SER A 133 6.72 10.22 -6.63
CA SER A 133 6.93 11.00 -7.86
C SER A 133 6.83 10.15 -9.13
N GLY A 134 6.87 10.81 -10.30
CA GLY A 134 6.84 10.12 -11.59
C GLY A 134 5.48 9.54 -11.94
N TYR A 135 4.40 10.30 -11.70
CA TYR A 135 3.03 9.88 -11.97
C TYR A 135 2.77 9.63 -13.45
N THR A 136 2.08 8.52 -13.74
CA THR A 136 1.43 8.15 -15.00
C THR A 136 0.11 7.44 -14.67
N GLY A 137 -0.86 7.43 -15.58
CA GLY A 137 -2.08 6.62 -15.44
C GLY A 137 -3.34 7.36 -15.83
N THR A 138 -4.49 6.79 -15.50
CA THR A 138 -5.82 7.27 -15.90
C THR A 138 -6.64 7.85 -14.75
N ALA A 139 -6.26 7.60 -13.50
CA ALA A 139 -7.04 7.97 -12.32
C ALA A 139 -6.85 9.41 -11.81
N GLY A 140 -5.96 10.19 -12.45
CA GLY A 140 -5.46 11.46 -11.92
C GLY A 140 -4.41 11.31 -10.80
N ASP A 141 -3.63 12.37 -10.58
CA ASP A 141 -2.52 12.41 -9.62
C ASP A 141 -2.94 12.99 -8.26
N SER A 142 -3.74 12.22 -7.51
CA SER A 142 -4.19 12.64 -6.18
C SER A 142 -3.15 12.43 -5.08
N MET A 143 -2.19 11.50 -5.24
CA MET A 143 -1.16 11.24 -4.22
C MET A 143 -0.10 12.34 -4.14
N LYS A 144 0.17 13.07 -5.23
CA LYS A 144 1.11 14.19 -5.20
C LYS A 144 0.79 15.24 -4.12
N TYR A 145 -0.48 15.43 -3.80
CA TYR A 145 -0.90 16.32 -2.70
C TYR A 145 -0.37 15.89 -1.32
N HIS A 146 -0.17 14.59 -1.15
CA HIS A 146 0.27 13.94 0.08
C HIS A 146 1.79 13.75 0.17
N ASN A 147 2.53 14.03 -0.91
CA ASN A 147 3.98 13.87 -0.94
C ASN A 147 4.67 14.72 0.15
N GLY A 148 5.62 14.11 0.86
CA GLY A 148 6.37 14.71 1.98
C GLY A 148 5.58 14.82 3.29
N ARG A 149 4.37 14.26 3.39
CA ARG A 149 3.59 14.27 4.63
C ARG A 149 3.91 13.05 5.50
N PRO A 150 3.97 13.21 6.83
CA PRO A 150 4.05 12.07 7.74
C PRO A 150 2.74 11.29 7.72
N PHE A 151 2.79 10.02 8.10
CA PHE A 151 1.58 9.23 8.31
C PHE A 151 0.85 9.73 9.57
N SER A 152 -0.49 9.70 9.57
CA SER A 152 -1.30 9.95 10.77
C SER A 152 -2.32 8.82 10.94
N SER A 153 -2.59 8.42 12.18
CA SER A 153 -3.58 7.41 12.61
C SER A 153 -4.55 8.02 13.62
N ARG A 154 -5.54 7.27 14.11
CA ARG A 154 -6.56 7.84 15.03
C ARG A 154 -6.02 8.39 16.35
N ASP A 155 -4.86 7.90 16.76
CA ASP A 155 -4.18 8.14 18.03
C ASP A 155 -2.87 8.91 17.89
N LYS A 156 -2.40 9.17 16.65
CA LYS A 156 -1.15 9.89 16.40
C LYS A 156 -1.27 10.84 15.20
N ASP A 157 -0.97 12.11 15.42
CA ASP A 157 -0.92 13.16 14.39
C ASP A 157 0.43 13.90 14.45
N PRO A 158 1.44 13.45 13.69
CA PRO A 158 2.80 13.97 13.83
C PRO A 158 2.98 15.40 13.34
N ASP A 159 2.13 15.88 12.44
CA ASP A 159 2.20 17.24 11.88
C ASP A 159 0.79 17.83 11.70
N PRO A 160 0.14 18.23 12.81
CA PRO A 160 -1.25 18.63 12.82
C PRO A 160 -1.45 19.97 12.08
N LEU A 161 -2.33 19.96 11.07
CA LEU A 161 -2.74 21.14 10.30
C LEU A 161 -4.23 21.41 10.47
N GLY A 162 -4.63 21.76 11.69
CA GLY A 162 -6.03 22.07 12.03
C GLY A 162 -6.71 20.89 12.72
N ILE A 163 -7.72 20.29 12.07
CA ILE A 163 -8.43 19.13 12.64
C ILE A 163 -7.57 17.87 12.54
N HIS A 164 -7.75 16.95 13.47
CA HIS A 164 -7.11 15.64 13.41
C HIS A 164 -7.77 14.79 12.30
N CYS A 165 -7.21 14.86 11.09
CA CYS A 165 -7.78 14.30 9.86
C CYS A 165 -8.09 12.80 9.98
N ALA A 166 -7.18 12.03 10.58
CA ALA A 166 -7.38 10.59 10.77
C ALA A 166 -8.60 10.25 11.63
N ARG A 167 -8.97 11.11 12.60
CA ARG A 167 -10.22 10.97 13.37
C ARG A 167 -11.43 11.43 12.58
N ALA A 168 -11.32 12.55 11.86
CA ALA A 168 -12.42 13.12 11.09
C ALA A 168 -12.83 12.28 9.86
N TYR A 169 -11.87 11.53 9.30
CA TYR A 169 -12.04 10.73 8.08
C TYR A 169 -11.76 9.23 8.30
N MET A 170 -11.65 8.83 9.57
CA MET A 170 -11.74 7.45 10.04
C MET A 170 -10.83 6.45 9.31
N GLY A 171 -9.57 6.84 9.09
CA GLY A 171 -8.56 6.02 8.42
C GLY A 171 -7.16 6.57 8.68
N GLY A 172 -6.14 5.73 8.57
CA GLY A 172 -4.74 6.14 8.64
C GLY A 172 -4.21 6.50 7.26
N TRP A 173 -3.56 7.66 7.13
CA TRP A 173 -3.07 8.16 5.84
C TRP A 173 -2.00 9.25 6.01
N TRP A 174 -1.30 9.59 4.93
CA TRP A 174 -0.38 10.73 4.85
C TRP A 174 -1.14 12.06 4.69
N TYR A 175 -1.97 12.42 5.69
CA TYR A 175 -2.85 13.58 5.59
C TYR A 175 -2.10 14.92 5.51
N LYS A 176 -2.72 15.88 4.81
CA LYS A 176 -2.34 17.29 4.81
C LYS A 176 -3.46 18.13 5.41
N ASN A 177 -4.35 18.74 4.61
CA ASN A 177 -5.51 19.46 5.12
C ASN A 177 -6.77 19.25 4.25
N CYS A 178 -7.43 18.10 4.29
CA CYS A 178 -6.96 16.84 4.89
C CYS A 178 -6.44 15.88 3.82
N TYR A 179 -7.15 15.70 2.70
CA TYR A 179 -6.72 14.80 1.63
C TYR A 179 -7.26 15.18 0.25
N LYS A 180 -6.57 14.68 -0.78
CA LYS A 180 -7.11 14.54 -2.14
C LYS A 180 -7.49 13.08 -2.45
N THR A 181 -6.95 12.14 -1.68
CA THR A 181 -7.34 10.73 -1.70
C THR A 181 -7.26 10.12 -0.29
N ASN A 182 -8.18 9.23 0.05
CA ASN A 182 -8.20 8.54 1.36
C ASN A 182 -8.57 7.07 1.16
N LEU A 183 -7.61 6.25 0.72
CA LEU A 183 -7.84 4.86 0.36
C LEU A 183 -8.06 3.93 1.57
N ASN A 184 -7.82 4.46 2.78
CA ASN A 184 -8.02 3.78 4.05
C ASN A 184 -9.25 4.30 4.82
N GLY A 185 -10.04 5.20 4.24
CA GLY A 185 -11.29 5.69 4.82
C GLY A 185 -12.39 4.62 4.94
N LEU A 186 -13.56 5.06 5.43
CA LEU A 186 -14.73 4.20 5.58
C LEU A 186 -15.16 3.62 4.23
N TYR A 187 -15.48 2.32 4.24
CA TYR A 187 -16.00 1.62 3.07
C TYR A 187 -17.53 1.68 3.07
N GLY A 188 -18.17 2.14 1.98
CA GLY A 188 -19.62 2.19 1.96
C GLY A 188 -20.25 2.92 0.79
N SER A 189 -21.57 3.07 0.87
CA SER A 189 -22.40 3.81 -0.09
C SER A 189 -23.13 4.91 0.67
N SER A 190 -22.52 6.09 0.82
CA SER A 190 -23.28 7.29 1.15
C SER A 190 -22.58 8.54 0.63
N SER A 191 -23.40 9.54 0.32
CA SER A 191 -23.08 10.85 -0.27
C SER A 191 -22.31 11.79 0.66
N ASN A 192 -21.48 11.25 1.56
CA ASN A 192 -20.62 12.03 2.44
C ASN A 192 -19.17 11.85 2.00
N ASN A 193 -18.40 12.95 1.98
CA ASN A 193 -17.00 12.98 1.54
C ASN A 193 -16.07 12.00 2.30
N GLN A 194 -16.53 11.36 3.37
CA GLN A 194 -15.77 10.47 4.25
C GLN A 194 -15.68 9.01 3.75
N VAL A 195 -16.44 8.65 2.72
CA VAL A 195 -16.65 7.27 2.31
C VAL A 195 -15.92 6.99 0.99
N ILE A 196 -15.06 5.97 0.97
CA ILE A 196 -14.61 5.36 -0.27
C ILE A 196 -15.82 4.66 -0.86
N SER A 197 -16.15 4.97 -2.12
CA SER A 197 -17.25 4.31 -2.83
C SER A 197 -17.00 2.79 -2.86
N ARG A 198 -17.95 1.97 -3.32
CA ARG A 198 -17.76 0.51 -3.45
C ARG A 198 -16.76 0.19 -4.57
N GLU A 199 -15.55 0.65 -4.36
CA GLU A 199 -14.40 0.53 -5.21
C GLU A 199 -13.57 -0.62 -4.70
N GLN A 200 -13.34 -1.61 -5.57
CA GLN A 200 -12.22 -2.49 -5.33
C GLN A 200 -10.96 -1.66 -5.54
N LEU A 201 -10.11 -1.65 -4.53
CA LEU A 201 -8.89 -0.89 -4.54
C LEU A 201 -7.73 -1.79 -4.13
N ILE A 202 -6.68 -1.78 -4.94
CA ILE A 202 -5.47 -2.54 -4.70
C ILE A 202 -4.30 -1.58 -4.85
N ALA A 203 -3.48 -1.47 -3.80
CA ALA A 203 -2.22 -0.74 -3.87
C ALA A 203 -1.06 -1.73 -3.73
N SER A 204 -0.14 -1.66 -4.66
CA SER A 204 0.95 -2.63 -4.81
C SER A 204 2.26 -1.94 -5.12
N VAL A 205 3.35 -2.54 -4.68
CA VAL A 205 4.71 -2.08 -4.95
C VAL A 205 5.49 -3.12 -5.74
N SER A 206 6.39 -2.67 -6.60
CA SER A 206 7.31 -3.55 -7.35
C SER A 206 8.67 -2.88 -7.51
N CYS A 207 9.72 -3.70 -7.50
CA CYS A 207 11.13 -3.35 -7.69
C CYS A 207 11.52 -3.76 -9.11
#